data_AF-M7ZT45-F1
#
_entry.id   AF-M7ZT45-F1
#
_cell.length_a   1.000
_cell.length_b   1.000
_cell.length_c   1.000
_cell.angle_alpha   90.00
_cell.angle_beta   90.00
_cell.angle_gamma   90.00
#
_symmetry.space_group_name_H-M   'P 1'
#
loop_
_entity.id
_entity.type
_entity.pdbx_description
1 polymer ?
#
loop_
_entity_poly.entity_id
_entity_poly.type
_entity_poly.pdbx_seq_one_letter_code
_entity_poly.pdbx_strand_id
1 'polypeptide(L)'
;MADSMADSMVASFWGPVTSTTELCEENYARSSYIAEFYNTLSNAPCILLALIGLVNALRQRFEKRFSVLHISNMILSIGSIIFHATLQHVSYRRSLFATPVGPSKNALGLQQSDETPMVWEILLYLYVLYSPDWHYRSTMPTFLVLYGAAFAVVHFFVRFQVVFKLHYIGLCLLCIPRMYKYYIQTKDLAAKRLAKLWVLTIFLATVCWLVDRIFCKKLSLWVINPQGHAWWHVLMGFNSYFANTFLMFCRAQQRGWEPRIIHLFGFLPYVKIQKSRKREQKGSHQGEENSAHGVITLYHASGLCTSCLYLSSDSLDGMMGPLSANVESMLQPMSHVYEAAD
;
A
#
# COMPACT_ATOMS: atom_id res chain seq x y z
N MET A 1 16.81 -16.45 -53.41
CA MET A 1 15.74 -16.24 -52.42
C MET A 1 16.39 -16.09 -51.05
N ALA A 2 16.85 -14.88 -50.71
CA ALA A 2 17.57 -14.61 -49.46
C ALA A 2 17.35 -13.18 -48.93
N ASP A 3 16.31 -12.49 -49.42
CA ASP A 3 15.97 -11.09 -49.11
C ASP A 3 14.51 -10.99 -48.65
N SER A 4 14.22 -11.50 -47.45
CA SER A 4 12.87 -11.42 -46.85
C SER A 4 12.88 -11.51 -45.31
N MET A 5 13.96 -11.06 -44.67
CA MET A 5 14.07 -10.99 -43.19
C MET A 5 14.70 -9.66 -42.71
N ALA A 6 14.53 -8.60 -43.51
CA ALA A 6 14.98 -7.24 -43.19
C ALA A 6 13.84 -6.31 -42.74
N ASP A 7 12.62 -6.83 -42.56
CA ASP A 7 11.47 -6.05 -42.13
C ASP A 7 11.59 -5.66 -40.64
N SER A 8 11.85 -4.37 -40.42
CA SER A 8 11.56 -3.63 -39.19
C SER A 8 12.01 -4.27 -37.86
N MET A 9 13.27 -4.68 -37.73
CA MET A 9 13.89 -4.78 -36.41
C MET A 9 14.15 -3.37 -35.84
N VAL A 10 13.12 -2.76 -35.22
CA VAL A 10 13.31 -1.57 -34.39
C VAL A 10 14.24 -1.95 -33.24
N ALA A 11 15.44 -1.37 -33.22
CA ALA A 11 16.50 -1.77 -32.30
C ALA A 11 16.14 -1.41 -30.85
N SER A 12 15.66 -2.38 -30.08
CA SER A 12 15.30 -2.22 -28.67
C SER A 12 16.54 -2.09 -27.80
N PHE A 13 16.77 -0.90 -27.22
CA PHE A 13 17.97 -0.58 -26.44
C PHE A 13 18.19 -1.53 -25.25
N TRP A 14 17.10 -1.95 -24.60
CA TRP A 14 17.14 -2.84 -23.43
C TRP A 14 17.34 -4.32 -23.80
N GLY A 15 17.15 -4.69 -25.07
CA GLY A 15 17.16 -6.08 -25.56
C GLY A 15 15.75 -6.62 -25.86
N PRO A 16 15.55 -7.94 -25.94
CA PRO A 16 14.26 -8.52 -26.27
C PRO A 16 13.21 -8.24 -25.19
N VAL A 17 11.99 -7.93 -25.64
CA VAL A 17 10.80 -7.83 -24.81
C VAL A 17 10.50 -9.19 -24.17
N THR A 18 10.18 -9.19 -22.87
CA THR A 18 10.01 -10.43 -22.08
C THR A 18 8.78 -10.41 -21.18
N SER A 19 8.01 -9.32 -21.16
CA SER A 19 6.77 -9.16 -20.37
C SER A 19 5.73 -10.23 -20.67
N THR A 20 4.98 -10.63 -19.63
CA THR A 20 3.80 -11.51 -19.80
C THR A 20 2.53 -10.74 -20.16
N THR A 21 2.61 -9.42 -20.24
CA THR A 21 1.52 -8.52 -20.59
C THR A 21 2.09 -7.39 -21.44
N GLU A 22 1.89 -7.53 -22.74
CA GLU A 22 1.95 -6.43 -23.71
C GLU A 22 0.61 -5.68 -23.67
N LEU A 23 0.65 -4.38 -23.95
CA LEU A 23 -0.55 -3.54 -24.10
C LEU A 23 -0.78 -3.20 -25.56
N CYS A 24 -1.65 -2.23 -25.85
CA CYS A 24 -1.93 -1.86 -27.23
C CYS A 24 -1.00 -0.78 -27.82
N GLU A 25 -0.04 -0.26 -27.06
CA GLU A 25 0.98 0.62 -27.63
C GLU A 25 1.99 -0.21 -28.44
N GLU A 26 2.55 0.36 -29.51
CA GLU A 26 3.53 -0.33 -30.36
C GLU A 26 4.95 -0.15 -29.80
N ASN A 27 5.59 -1.27 -29.45
CA ASN A 27 6.88 -1.30 -28.78
C ASN A 27 7.99 -0.60 -29.57
N TYR A 28 8.65 0.36 -28.92
CA TYR A 28 9.76 1.17 -29.41
C TYR A 28 9.44 2.09 -30.61
N ALA A 29 8.17 2.17 -31.05
CA ALA A 29 7.74 2.90 -32.25
C ALA A 29 7.97 4.44 -32.21
N ARG A 30 8.26 5.01 -31.03
CA ARG A 30 8.61 6.43 -30.85
C ARG A 30 10.05 6.68 -30.39
N SER A 31 10.75 5.65 -29.90
CA SER A 31 12.11 5.75 -29.37
C SER A 31 12.69 4.35 -29.15
N SER A 32 13.94 4.12 -29.56
CA SER A 32 14.68 2.89 -29.25
C SER A 32 14.95 2.71 -27.74
N TYR A 33 14.82 3.77 -26.94
CA TYR A 33 15.11 3.76 -25.48
C TYR A 33 13.88 3.54 -24.60
N ILE A 34 12.67 3.71 -25.13
CA ILE A 34 11.41 3.65 -24.36
C ILE A 34 10.44 2.75 -25.12
N ALA A 35 10.13 1.58 -24.56
CA ALA A 35 9.27 0.58 -25.20
C ALA A 35 7.84 1.11 -25.44
N GLU A 36 7.08 1.42 -24.40
CA GLU A 36 5.75 2.01 -24.51
C GLU A 36 5.82 3.50 -24.11
N PHE A 37 5.92 4.40 -25.09
CA PHE A 37 6.19 5.82 -24.90
C PHE A 37 5.04 6.56 -24.20
N TYR A 38 3.81 6.40 -24.67
CA TYR A 38 2.63 7.03 -24.06
C TYR A 38 2.30 6.41 -22.69
N ASN A 39 2.45 5.09 -22.51
CA ASN A 39 2.26 4.44 -21.20
C ASN A 39 3.34 4.87 -20.19
N THR A 40 4.57 5.15 -20.65
CA THR A 40 5.64 5.74 -19.82
C THR A 40 5.31 7.19 -19.44
N LEU A 41 5.03 8.06 -20.42
CA LEU A 41 4.85 9.50 -20.16
C LEU A 41 3.56 9.82 -19.37
N SER A 42 2.50 9.02 -19.52
CA SER A 42 1.21 9.18 -18.82
C SER A 42 1.28 8.99 -17.31
N ASN A 43 2.38 8.44 -16.78
CA ASN A 43 2.64 8.35 -15.34
C ASN A 43 3.19 9.65 -14.71
N ALA A 44 3.70 10.60 -15.51
CA ALA A 44 4.24 11.86 -14.97
C ALA A 44 3.19 12.74 -14.24
N PRO A 45 1.94 12.88 -14.74
CA PRO A 45 0.85 13.52 -13.99
C PRO A 45 0.59 12.89 -12.61
N CYS A 46 0.71 11.57 -12.50
CA CYS A 46 0.48 10.82 -11.25
C CYS A 46 1.51 11.22 -10.18
N ILE A 47 2.79 11.28 -10.55
CA ILE A 47 3.88 11.75 -9.68
C ILE A 47 3.66 13.21 -9.26
N LEU A 48 3.27 14.09 -10.20
CA LEU A 48 3.00 15.50 -9.92
C LEU A 48 1.84 15.70 -8.93
N LEU A 49 0.72 15.01 -9.15
CA LEU A 49 -0.45 15.05 -8.26
C LEU A 49 -0.12 14.50 -6.87
N ALA A 50 0.60 13.39 -6.79
CA ALA A 50 1.05 12.81 -5.52
C ALA A 50 2.00 13.77 -4.76
N LEU A 51 2.93 14.43 -5.46
CA LEU A 51 3.82 15.44 -4.89
C LEU A 51 3.05 16.65 -4.34
N ILE A 52 2.03 17.15 -5.06
CA ILE A 52 1.17 18.24 -4.58
C ILE A 52 0.44 17.83 -3.30
N GLY A 53 -0.07 16.59 -3.24
CA GLY A 53 -0.69 16.02 -2.04
C GLY A 53 0.30 15.92 -0.86
N LEU A 54 1.50 15.39 -1.11
CA LEU A 54 2.58 15.27 -0.13
C LEU A 54 2.95 16.64 0.46
N VAL A 55 3.19 17.64 -0.38
CA VAL A 55 3.49 19.02 0.02
C VAL A 55 2.35 19.61 0.85
N ASN A 56 1.09 19.35 0.48
CA ASN A 56 -0.07 19.80 1.25
C ASN A 56 -0.17 19.15 2.65
N ALA A 57 0.10 17.85 2.75
CA ALA A 57 0.10 17.12 4.02
C ALA A 57 1.25 17.55 4.94
N LEU A 58 2.46 17.76 4.38
CA LEU A 58 3.64 18.19 5.12
C LEU A 58 3.51 19.64 5.62
N ARG A 59 3.12 20.59 4.75
CA ARG A 59 2.95 22.02 5.12
C ARG A 59 1.96 22.21 6.28
N GLN A 60 0.94 21.37 6.38
CA GLN A 60 -0.06 21.45 7.44
C GLN A 60 0.27 20.61 8.68
N ARG A 61 1.42 19.91 8.70
CA ARG A 61 1.82 18.94 9.73
C ARG A 61 0.66 17.96 10.02
N PHE A 62 0.24 17.23 8.99
CA PHE A 62 -0.82 16.21 9.07
C PHE A 62 -0.26 14.87 9.61
N GLU A 63 -1.11 13.85 9.77
CA GLU A 63 -0.67 12.53 10.25
C GLU A 63 0.27 11.87 9.23
N LYS A 64 1.49 11.46 9.66
CA LYS A 64 2.56 10.93 8.78
C LYS A 64 2.11 9.86 7.78
N ARG A 65 1.11 9.05 8.14
CA ARG A 65 0.51 8.01 7.28
C ARG A 65 -0.02 8.52 5.94
N PHE A 66 -0.46 9.78 5.84
CA PHE A 66 -0.87 10.39 4.57
C PHE A 66 0.32 10.84 3.73
N SER A 67 1.42 11.26 4.36
CA SER A 67 2.68 11.50 3.66
C SER A 67 3.23 10.18 3.09
N VAL A 68 3.16 9.07 3.85
CA VAL A 68 3.53 7.73 3.37
C VAL A 68 2.66 7.30 2.19
N LEU A 69 1.33 7.53 2.25
CA LEU A 69 0.41 7.21 1.17
C LEU A 69 0.74 7.97 -0.13
N HIS A 70 0.99 9.28 -0.06
CA HIS A 70 1.43 10.05 -1.22
C HIS A 70 2.81 9.62 -1.75
N ILE A 71 3.76 9.26 -0.87
CA ILE A 71 5.05 8.70 -1.29
C ILE A 71 4.85 7.34 -1.97
N SER A 72 3.92 6.50 -1.51
CA SER A 72 3.57 5.23 -2.15
C SER A 72 3.02 5.44 -3.56
N ASN A 73 2.19 6.46 -3.79
CA ASN A 73 1.74 6.82 -5.14
C ASN A 73 2.91 7.21 -6.07
N MET A 74 3.87 8.00 -5.58
CA MET A 74 5.06 8.35 -6.36
C MET A 74 5.91 7.11 -6.68
N ILE A 75 6.09 6.20 -5.72
CA ILE A 75 6.83 4.94 -5.92
C ILE A 75 6.15 4.05 -6.96
N LEU A 76 4.82 3.88 -6.88
CA LEU A 76 4.05 3.11 -7.87
C LEU A 76 4.25 3.68 -9.28
N SER A 77 4.03 4.98 -9.49
CA SER A 77 4.19 5.58 -10.83
C SER A 77 5.64 5.59 -11.34
N ILE A 78 6.64 5.61 -10.47
CA ILE A 78 8.05 5.42 -10.85
C ILE A 78 8.29 3.96 -11.27
N GLY A 79 7.74 2.98 -10.56
CA GLY A 79 7.80 1.57 -10.94
C GLY A 79 7.10 1.28 -12.27
N SER A 80 5.95 1.90 -12.49
CA SER A 80 5.20 1.87 -13.75
C SER A 80 6.00 2.47 -14.92
N ILE A 81 6.65 3.63 -14.72
CA ILE A 81 7.59 4.23 -15.70
C ILE A 81 8.73 3.27 -16.05
N ILE A 82 9.33 2.63 -15.04
CA ILE A 82 10.44 1.68 -15.24
C ILE A 82 9.96 0.43 -16.00
N PHE A 83 8.75 -0.04 -15.73
CA PHE A 83 8.14 -1.15 -16.47
C PHE A 83 7.86 -0.78 -17.93
N HIS A 84 7.07 0.26 -18.19
CA HIS A 84 6.66 0.66 -19.55
C HIS A 84 7.83 1.15 -20.43
N ALA A 85 8.88 1.72 -19.84
CA ALA A 85 10.06 2.13 -20.62
C ALA A 85 10.92 0.95 -21.10
N THR A 86 10.79 -0.23 -20.50
CA THR A 86 11.72 -1.36 -20.71
C THR A 86 11.03 -2.62 -21.25
N LEU A 87 9.82 -2.94 -20.78
CA LEU A 87 9.10 -4.20 -21.00
C LEU A 87 9.95 -5.46 -20.69
N GLN A 88 10.66 -5.42 -19.56
CA GLN A 88 11.57 -6.50 -19.16
C GLN A 88 11.19 -7.25 -17.88
N HIS A 89 11.27 -8.58 -17.94
CA HIS A 89 11.63 -9.37 -16.76
C HIS A 89 13.16 -9.39 -16.63
N VAL A 90 13.73 -8.42 -15.92
CA VAL A 90 15.19 -8.20 -15.86
C VAL A 90 15.90 -9.38 -15.20
N SER A 91 16.43 -10.27 -16.05
CA SER A 91 17.38 -11.31 -15.70
C SER A 91 18.80 -10.74 -15.63
N TYR A 92 19.03 -9.72 -14.78
CA TYR A 92 20.37 -9.14 -14.65
C TYR A 92 21.30 -10.07 -13.87
N ARG A 93 22.00 -10.94 -14.59
CA ARG A 93 23.32 -11.42 -14.18
C ARG A 93 24.32 -11.09 -15.27
N ARG A 94 25.18 -10.11 -14.99
CA ARG A 94 26.44 -9.82 -15.70
C ARG A 94 27.41 -11.00 -15.50
N SER A 95 27.10 -12.13 -16.13
CA SER A 95 27.83 -13.38 -15.94
C SER A 95 29.05 -13.40 -16.87
N LEU A 96 30.21 -13.04 -16.32
CA LEU A 96 31.51 -13.33 -16.98
C LEU A 96 31.80 -14.84 -17.05
N PHE A 97 31.07 -15.63 -16.26
CA PHE A 97 30.92 -17.08 -16.38
C PHE A 97 29.44 -17.42 -16.57
N ALA A 98 29.06 -17.85 -17.77
CA ALA A 98 27.74 -18.39 -18.08
C ALA A 98 27.86 -19.90 -18.35
N THR A 99 27.41 -20.73 -17.40
CA THR A 99 27.31 -22.18 -17.59
C THR A 99 25.92 -22.54 -18.18
N PRO A 100 25.84 -23.44 -19.18
CA PRO A 100 24.63 -23.60 -20.00
C PRO A 100 23.58 -24.56 -19.41
N VAL A 101 23.27 -24.47 -18.10
CA VAL A 101 22.32 -25.38 -17.44
C VAL A 101 21.36 -24.65 -16.51
N GLY A 102 20.08 -24.61 -16.89
CA GLY A 102 18.95 -24.31 -16.01
C GLY A 102 18.30 -22.92 -16.21
N PRO A 103 16.95 -22.82 -16.17
CA PRO A 103 16.25 -21.54 -16.27
C PRO A 103 16.45 -20.71 -14.99
N SER A 104 17.04 -19.52 -15.13
CA SER A 104 17.33 -18.62 -14.00
C SER A 104 16.03 -18.10 -13.37
N LYS A 105 15.68 -18.61 -12.18
CA LYS A 105 14.48 -18.19 -11.44
C LYS A 105 14.58 -16.78 -10.83
N ASN A 106 15.79 -16.21 -10.77
CA ASN A 106 16.09 -15.00 -9.99
C ASN A 106 16.07 -13.71 -10.82
N ALA A 107 15.17 -13.61 -11.80
CA ALA A 107 14.91 -12.37 -12.53
C ALA A 107 14.08 -11.40 -11.67
N LEU A 108 14.56 -10.16 -11.49
CA LEU A 108 13.76 -9.09 -10.91
C LEU A 108 12.81 -8.59 -12.00
N GLY A 109 11.57 -9.07 -11.98
CA GLY A 109 10.59 -8.66 -12.98
C GLY A 109 10.23 -7.18 -12.82
N LEU A 110 10.42 -6.34 -13.85
CA LEU A 110 9.97 -4.94 -13.75
C LEU A 110 8.44 -4.84 -13.78
N GLN A 111 7.76 -5.85 -14.34
CA GLN A 111 6.33 -6.06 -14.11
C GLN A 111 5.98 -6.12 -12.60
N GLN A 112 6.86 -6.68 -11.76
CA GLN A 112 6.66 -6.69 -10.30
C GLN A 112 6.83 -5.30 -9.67
N SER A 113 7.62 -4.38 -10.27
CA SER A 113 7.73 -3.00 -9.78
C SER A 113 6.51 -2.13 -10.05
N ASP A 114 5.58 -2.57 -10.91
CA ASP A 114 4.23 -2.01 -11.00
C ASP A 114 3.27 -2.78 -10.06
N GLU A 115 3.14 -4.09 -10.25
CA GLU A 115 2.14 -4.92 -9.57
C GLU A 115 2.27 -4.97 -8.04
N THR A 116 3.49 -5.02 -7.49
CA THR A 116 3.68 -5.13 -6.04
C THR A 116 3.39 -3.81 -5.30
N PRO A 117 3.86 -2.64 -5.75
CA PRO A 117 3.45 -1.36 -5.16
C PRO A 117 1.95 -1.09 -5.18
N MET A 118 1.18 -1.60 -6.14
CA MET A 118 -0.30 -1.54 -6.09
C MET A 118 -0.87 -2.24 -4.84
N VAL A 119 -0.33 -3.41 -4.48
CA VAL A 119 -0.74 -4.13 -3.26
C VAL A 119 -0.35 -3.36 -2.00
N TRP A 120 0.83 -2.74 -1.98
CA TRP A 120 1.23 -1.88 -0.86
C TRP A 120 0.35 -0.62 -0.73
N GLU A 121 -0.06 0.02 -1.82
CA GLU A 121 -0.98 1.17 -1.78
C GLU A 121 -2.34 0.77 -1.19
N ILE A 122 -2.94 -0.34 -1.63
CA ILE A 122 -4.27 -0.75 -1.13
C ILE A 122 -4.21 -1.24 0.33
N LEU A 123 -3.09 -1.82 0.78
CA LEU A 123 -2.83 -2.09 2.21
C LEU A 123 -2.70 -0.78 3.02
N LEU A 124 -2.09 0.27 2.46
CA LEU A 124 -2.04 1.60 3.09
C LEU A 124 -3.42 2.29 3.13
N TYR A 125 -4.27 2.13 2.11
CA TYR A 125 -5.67 2.57 2.19
C TYR A 125 -6.43 1.82 3.30
N LEU A 126 -6.32 0.49 3.37
CA LEU A 126 -6.93 -0.30 4.45
C LEU A 126 -6.45 0.16 5.84
N TYR A 127 -5.15 0.43 5.99
CA TYR A 127 -4.61 1.06 7.20
C TYR A 127 -5.28 2.41 7.49
N VAL A 128 -5.33 3.34 6.53
CA VAL A 128 -5.90 4.68 6.74
C VAL A 128 -7.39 4.62 7.10
N LEU A 129 -8.14 3.73 6.43
CA LEU A 129 -9.58 3.52 6.56
C LEU A 129 -10.00 2.89 7.91
N TYR A 130 -9.30 1.83 8.35
CA TYR A 130 -9.72 0.99 9.47
C TYR A 130 -8.98 1.25 10.79
N SER A 131 -7.77 1.82 10.78
CA SER A 131 -7.02 2.14 12.01
C SER A 131 -7.70 3.06 13.04
N PRO A 132 -8.71 3.90 12.73
CA PRO A 132 -9.49 4.59 13.76
C PRO A 132 -10.27 3.64 14.68
N ASP A 133 -10.67 2.47 14.18
CA ASP A 133 -11.55 1.50 14.85
C ASP A 133 -10.78 0.27 15.37
N TRP A 134 -9.49 0.13 15.05
CA TRP A 134 -8.67 -1.00 15.51
C TRP A 134 -8.49 -0.99 17.03
N HIS A 135 -8.76 -2.15 17.64
CA HIS A 135 -8.44 -2.46 19.03
C HIS A 135 -6.91 -2.54 19.23
N TYR A 136 -6.24 -3.45 18.51
CA TYR A 136 -4.78 -3.64 18.56
C TYR A 136 -4.03 -2.63 17.67
N ARG A 137 -4.03 -1.35 18.08
CA ARG A 137 -3.51 -0.22 17.30
C ARG A 137 -2.04 -0.32 16.87
N SER A 138 -1.20 -1.00 17.66
CA SER A 138 0.23 -1.18 17.36
C SER A 138 0.52 -2.44 16.53
N THR A 139 -0.26 -3.51 16.73
CA THR A 139 -0.04 -4.82 16.08
C THR A 139 -0.58 -4.86 14.65
N MET A 140 -1.72 -4.22 14.39
CA MET A 140 -2.37 -4.25 13.07
C MET A 140 -1.54 -3.62 11.92
N PRO A 141 -0.81 -2.48 12.11
CA PRO A 141 0.15 -2.01 11.11
C PRO A 141 1.22 -3.06 10.77
N THR A 142 1.81 -3.70 11.79
CA THR A 142 2.83 -4.74 11.62
C THR A 142 2.29 -5.94 10.86
N PHE A 143 1.05 -6.38 11.16
CA PHE A 143 0.38 -7.43 10.41
C PHE A 143 0.24 -7.10 8.92
N LEU A 144 -0.19 -5.89 8.56
CA LEU A 144 -0.29 -5.48 7.14
C LEU A 144 1.08 -5.42 6.45
N VAL A 145 2.14 -5.01 7.16
CA VAL A 145 3.51 -5.02 6.62
C VAL A 145 4.02 -6.44 6.39
N LEU A 146 3.81 -7.36 7.34
CA LEU A 146 4.15 -8.78 7.18
C LEU A 146 3.34 -9.41 6.05
N TYR A 147 2.06 -9.06 5.90
CA TYR A 147 1.21 -9.52 4.80
C TYR A 147 1.72 -9.05 3.42
N GLY A 148 2.02 -7.75 3.28
CA GLY A 148 2.57 -7.20 2.04
C GLY A 148 3.94 -7.79 1.68
N ALA A 149 4.79 -8.04 2.67
CA ALA A 149 6.09 -8.69 2.48
C ALA A 149 5.93 -10.16 2.05
N ALA A 150 5.05 -10.93 2.71
CA ALA A 150 4.76 -12.31 2.34
C ALA A 150 4.17 -12.41 0.92
N PHE A 151 3.24 -11.51 0.56
CA PHE A 151 2.72 -11.42 -0.81
C PHE A 151 3.84 -11.15 -1.83
N ALA A 152 4.71 -10.16 -1.57
CA ALA A 152 5.79 -9.81 -2.49
C ALA A 152 6.78 -10.97 -2.73
N VAL A 153 7.09 -11.75 -1.69
CA VAL A 153 7.94 -12.95 -1.78
C VAL A 153 7.25 -14.07 -2.57
N VAL A 154 5.99 -14.38 -2.28
CA VAL A 154 5.24 -15.42 -3.01
C VAL A 154 5.05 -15.04 -4.48
N HIS A 155 4.74 -13.77 -4.76
CA HIS A 155 4.54 -13.27 -6.13
C HIS A 155 5.85 -13.30 -6.95
N PHE A 156 7.00 -12.96 -6.35
CA PHE A 156 8.31 -13.07 -7.00
C PHE A 156 8.60 -14.50 -7.49
N PHE A 157 8.36 -15.50 -6.64
CA PHE A 157 8.65 -16.91 -6.95
C PHE A 157 7.63 -17.59 -7.87
N VAL A 158 6.33 -17.30 -7.72
CA VAL A 158 5.26 -18.08 -8.40
C VAL A 158 4.50 -17.28 -9.47
N ARG A 159 4.62 -15.94 -9.47
CA ARG A 159 4.25 -15.03 -10.59
C ARG A 159 2.81 -15.21 -11.11
N PHE A 160 1.86 -15.47 -10.22
CA PHE A 160 0.47 -15.77 -10.57
C PHE A 160 -0.30 -14.54 -11.08
N GLN A 161 -0.19 -14.27 -12.38
CA GLN A 161 -0.87 -13.16 -13.08
C GLN A 161 -2.38 -13.05 -12.83
N VAL A 162 -3.10 -14.16 -12.73
CA VAL A 162 -4.55 -14.16 -12.47
C VAL A 162 -4.84 -13.97 -10.98
N VAL A 163 -4.08 -14.62 -10.09
CA VAL A 163 -4.28 -14.53 -8.64
C VAL A 163 -3.99 -13.11 -8.15
N PHE A 164 -2.94 -12.45 -8.64
CA PHE A 164 -2.68 -11.04 -8.35
C PHE A 164 -3.89 -10.15 -8.67
N LYS A 165 -4.48 -10.29 -9.86
CA LYS A 165 -5.62 -9.47 -10.30
C LYS A 165 -6.87 -9.72 -9.45
N LEU A 166 -7.20 -10.98 -9.17
CA LEU A 166 -8.31 -11.34 -8.28
C LEU A 166 -8.09 -10.87 -6.83
N HIS A 167 -6.86 -11.01 -6.33
CA HIS A 167 -6.47 -10.57 -4.99
C HIS A 167 -6.57 -9.04 -4.84
N TYR A 168 -6.02 -8.29 -5.79
CA TYR A 168 -6.06 -6.84 -5.81
C TYR A 168 -7.50 -6.31 -5.88
N ILE A 169 -8.36 -6.90 -6.72
CA ILE A 169 -9.81 -6.60 -6.76
C ILE A 169 -10.43 -6.88 -5.38
N GLY A 170 -10.10 -8.00 -4.73
CA GLY A 170 -10.55 -8.32 -3.38
C GLY A 170 -10.18 -7.26 -2.35
N LEU A 171 -8.92 -6.81 -2.31
CA LEU A 171 -8.48 -5.72 -1.41
C LEU A 171 -9.16 -4.38 -1.72
N CYS A 172 -9.42 -4.08 -2.99
CA CYS A 172 -10.19 -2.90 -3.40
C CYS A 172 -11.63 -2.96 -2.89
N LEU A 173 -12.31 -4.11 -3.02
CA LEU A 173 -13.67 -4.32 -2.52
C LEU A 173 -13.77 -4.13 -1.00
N LEU A 174 -12.76 -4.58 -0.22
CA LEU A 174 -12.71 -4.36 1.23
C LEU A 174 -12.65 -2.86 1.61
N CYS A 175 -12.16 -1.98 0.75
CA CYS A 175 -12.14 -0.53 1.03
C CYS A 175 -13.53 0.13 0.84
N ILE A 176 -14.39 -0.42 -0.01
CA ILE A 176 -15.65 0.22 -0.43
C ILE A 176 -16.62 0.48 0.72
N PRO A 177 -16.95 -0.48 1.62
CA PRO A 177 -17.91 -0.24 2.71
C PRO A 177 -17.47 0.90 3.63
N ARG A 178 -16.16 1.04 3.85
CA ARG A 178 -15.60 2.07 4.73
C ARG A 178 -15.52 3.44 4.05
N MET A 179 -15.18 3.49 2.76
CA MET A 179 -15.30 4.71 1.94
C MET A 179 -16.75 5.20 1.86
N TYR A 180 -17.71 4.28 1.66
CA TYR A 180 -19.14 4.60 1.63
C TYR A 180 -19.64 5.16 2.98
N LYS A 181 -19.23 4.56 4.11
CA LYS A 181 -19.50 5.08 5.46
C LYS A 181 -19.02 6.53 5.62
N TYR A 182 -17.83 6.86 5.14
CA TYR A 182 -17.31 8.24 5.18
C TYR A 182 -18.06 9.18 4.22
N TYR A 183 -18.50 8.72 3.04
CA TYR A 183 -19.33 9.51 2.12
C TYR A 183 -20.69 9.89 2.71
N ILE A 184 -21.39 8.97 3.38
CA ILE A 184 -22.70 9.27 4.00
C ILE A 184 -22.57 10.14 5.26
N GLN A 185 -21.48 9.99 6.03
CA GLN A 185 -21.19 10.82 7.21
C GLN A 185 -20.74 12.25 6.87
N THR A 186 -20.10 12.43 5.71
CA THR A 186 -19.71 13.76 5.20
C THR A 186 -20.96 14.60 4.92
N LYS A 187 -20.98 15.86 5.40
CA LYS A 187 -22.03 16.85 5.06
C LYS A 187 -21.60 17.87 4.00
N ASP A 188 -20.30 18.10 3.85
CA ASP A 188 -19.74 19.11 2.94
C ASP A 188 -19.90 18.72 1.46
N LEU A 189 -20.38 19.67 0.64
CA LEU A 189 -20.69 19.43 -0.78
C LEU A 189 -19.43 19.28 -1.65
N ALA A 190 -18.33 19.98 -1.33
CA ALA A 190 -17.09 19.88 -2.07
C ALA A 190 -16.35 18.56 -1.77
N ALA A 191 -16.39 18.11 -0.51
CA ALA A 191 -15.92 16.77 -0.13
C ALA A 191 -16.77 15.65 -0.75
N LYS A 192 -18.11 15.82 -0.85
CA LYS A 192 -18.94 14.89 -1.66
C LYS A 192 -18.62 14.95 -3.15
N ARG A 193 -18.25 16.12 -3.70
CA ARG A 193 -17.77 16.23 -5.09
C ARG A 193 -16.46 15.47 -5.30
N LEU A 194 -15.50 15.55 -4.37
CA LEU A 194 -14.29 14.73 -4.39
C LEU A 194 -14.60 13.23 -4.44
N ALA A 195 -15.48 12.74 -3.55
CA ALA A 195 -15.88 11.32 -3.56
C ALA A 195 -16.57 10.89 -4.87
N LYS A 196 -17.37 11.77 -5.48
CA LYS A 196 -17.97 11.52 -6.81
C LYS A 196 -16.94 11.53 -7.94
N LEU A 197 -15.96 12.43 -7.91
CA LEU A 197 -14.85 12.49 -8.88
C LEU A 197 -13.93 11.28 -8.76
N TRP A 198 -13.70 10.78 -7.54
CA TRP A 198 -13.04 9.51 -7.28
C TRP A 198 -13.80 8.34 -7.93
N VAL A 199 -15.11 8.16 -7.66
CA VAL A 199 -15.91 7.11 -8.32
C VAL A 199 -15.93 7.24 -9.85
N LEU A 200 -16.02 8.47 -10.38
CA LEU A 200 -16.00 8.71 -11.82
C LEU A 200 -14.65 8.36 -12.47
N THR A 201 -13.53 8.71 -11.83
CA THR A 201 -12.19 8.44 -12.40
C THR A 201 -11.83 6.97 -12.40
N ILE A 202 -12.15 6.19 -11.36
CA ILE A 202 -11.91 4.73 -11.39
C ILE A 202 -12.80 4.04 -12.44
N PHE A 203 -14.05 4.50 -12.59
CA PHE A 203 -14.94 3.99 -13.64
C PHE A 203 -14.39 4.28 -15.05
N LEU A 204 -14.05 5.53 -15.35
CA LEU A 204 -13.51 5.91 -16.65
C LEU A 204 -12.16 5.24 -16.93
N ALA A 205 -11.27 5.14 -15.93
CA ALA A 205 -10.02 4.40 -16.07
C ALA A 205 -10.29 2.94 -16.46
N THR A 206 -11.17 2.25 -15.71
CA THR A 206 -11.53 0.85 -15.96
C THR A 206 -12.12 0.66 -17.35
N VAL A 207 -12.93 1.61 -17.84
CA VAL A 207 -13.44 1.60 -19.23
C VAL A 207 -12.30 1.75 -20.24
N CYS A 208 -11.40 2.72 -20.08
CA CYS A 208 -10.24 2.90 -20.96
C CYS A 208 -9.35 1.64 -21.01
N TRP A 209 -9.05 1.05 -19.86
CA TRP A 209 -8.27 -0.19 -19.75
C TRP A 209 -8.99 -1.39 -20.39
N LEU A 210 -10.28 -1.59 -20.14
CA LEU A 210 -11.05 -2.68 -20.76
C LEU A 210 -11.15 -2.52 -22.27
N VAL A 211 -11.38 -1.31 -22.77
CA VAL A 211 -11.47 -1.03 -24.22
C VAL A 211 -10.14 -1.31 -24.91
N ASP A 212 -9.02 -0.84 -24.33
CA ASP A 212 -7.67 -1.12 -24.80
C ASP A 212 -7.42 -2.64 -24.89
N ARG A 213 -7.66 -3.36 -23.78
CA ARG A 213 -7.41 -4.80 -23.66
C ARG A 213 -8.30 -5.68 -24.55
N ILE A 214 -9.56 -5.31 -24.75
CA ILE A 214 -10.53 -6.12 -25.53
C ILE A 214 -10.40 -5.83 -27.02
N PHE A 215 -10.26 -4.56 -27.42
CA PHE A 215 -10.32 -4.15 -28.82
C PHE A 215 -8.95 -3.94 -29.46
N CYS A 216 -7.84 -4.23 -28.76
CA CYS A 216 -6.51 -3.89 -29.25
C CYS A 216 -6.24 -4.29 -30.71
N LYS A 217 -6.55 -5.53 -31.10
CA LYS A 217 -6.36 -6.03 -32.50
C LYS A 217 -7.09 -5.21 -33.58
N LYS A 218 -8.01 -4.32 -33.21
CA LYS A 218 -8.66 -3.33 -34.08
C LYS A 218 -8.08 -1.93 -33.89
N LEU A 219 -7.79 -1.53 -32.64
CA LEU A 219 -7.26 -0.20 -32.30
C LEU A 219 -5.81 0.01 -32.75
N SER A 220 -4.97 -1.03 -32.75
CA SER A 220 -3.61 -0.97 -33.30
C SER A 220 -3.56 -0.84 -34.82
N LEU A 221 -4.67 -1.17 -35.52
CA LEU A 221 -4.83 -0.98 -36.96
C LEU A 221 -5.43 0.39 -37.32
N TRP A 222 -5.72 1.25 -36.34
CA TRP A 222 -6.21 2.61 -36.60
C TRP A 222 -5.05 3.57 -36.83
N VAL A 223 -5.24 4.51 -37.77
CA VAL A 223 -4.26 5.59 -38.08
C VAL A 223 -3.86 6.40 -36.84
N ILE A 224 -4.76 6.49 -35.85
CA ILE A 224 -4.49 7.03 -34.52
C ILE A 224 -4.98 6.00 -33.49
N ASN A 225 -4.05 5.33 -32.83
CA ASN A 225 -4.33 4.53 -31.64
C ASN A 225 -4.72 5.47 -30.47
N PRO A 226 -5.86 5.27 -29.78
CA PRO A 226 -6.32 6.15 -28.71
C PRO A 226 -5.50 6.03 -27.40
N GLN A 227 -4.60 5.06 -27.28
CA GLN A 227 -3.76 4.81 -26.09
C GLN A 227 -4.59 4.67 -24.80
N GLY A 228 -5.52 3.72 -24.77
CA GLY A 228 -6.45 3.53 -23.65
C GLY A 228 -5.74 3.20 -22.33
N HIS A 229 -4.60 2.50 -22.39
CA HIS A 229 -3.79 2.27 -21.20
C HIS A 229 -3.08 3.53 -20.67
N ALA A 230 -2.60 4.43 -21.55
CA ALA A 230 -2.07 5.72 -21.13
C ALA A 230 -3.15 6.60 -20.45
N TRP A 231 -4.39 6.54 -20.93
CA TRP A 231 -5.52 7.18 -20.26
C TRP A 231 -5.87 6.55 -18.92
N TRP A 232 -5.76 5.22 -18.77
CA TRP A 232 -5.87 4.54 -17.47
C TRP A 232 -4.89 5.14 -16.46
N HIS A 233 -3.61 5.30 -16.81
CA HIS A 233 -2.60 5.88 -15.91
C HIS A 233 -2.97 7.30 -15.46
N VAL A 234 -3.28 8.20 -16.39
CA VAL A 234 -3.68 9.58 -16.06
C VAL A 234 -4.91 9.61 -15.15
N LEU A 235 -5.94 8.81 -15.46
CA LEU A 235 -7.17 8.76 -14.68
C LEU A 235 -6.95 8.13 -13.29
N MET A 236 -6.05 7.16 -13.15
CA MET A 236 -5.64 6.60 -11.85
C MET A 236 -4.84 7.61 -11.01
N GLY A 237 -3.98 8.43 -11.62
CA GLY A 237 -3.30 9.53 -10.93
C GLY A 237 -4.28 10.54 -10.31
N PHE A 238 -5.32 10.93 -11.07
CA PHE A 238 -6.42 11.72 -10.53
C PHE A 238 -7.26 10.95 -9.49
N ASN A 239 -7.43 9.63 -9.66
CA ASN A 239 -8.18 8.79 -8.72
C ASN A 239 -7.57 8.82 -7.31
N SER A 240 -6.29 8.47 -7.18
CA SER A 240 -5.60 8.48 -5.89
C SER A 240 -5.46 9.90 -5.34
N TYR A 241 -5.34 10.93 -6.18
CA TYR A 241 -5.40 12.33 -5.72
C TYR A 241 -6.74 12.68 -5.05
N PHE A 242 -7.87 12.34 -5.67
CA PHE A 242 -9.19 12.60 -5.10
C PHE A 242 -9.49 11.71 -3.88
N ALA A 243 -9.08 10.44 -3.89
CA ALA A 243 -9.19 9.53 -2.75
C ALA A 243 -8.44 10.06 -1.53
N ASN A 244 -7.15 10.40 -1.69
CA ASN A 244 -6.30 10.91 -0.63
C ASN A 244 -6.83 12.23 -0.06
N THR A 245 -7.23 13.16 -0.93
CA THR A 245 -7.81 14.45 -0.52
C THR A 245 -9.11 14.26 0.27
N PHE A 246 -9.99 13.36 -0.17
CA PHE A 246 -11.23 13.02 0.55
C PHE A 246 -10.96 12.35 1.91
N LEU A 247 -9.98 11.43 1.98
CA LEU A 247 -9.57 10.79 3.23
C LEU A 247 -8.92 11.76 4.23
N MET A 248 -8.09 12.70 3.75
CA MET A 248 -7.56 13.79 4.57
C MET A 248 -8.69 14.66 5.16
N PHE A 249 -9.70 15.00 4.34
CA PHE A 249 -10.86 15.77 4.79
C PHE A 249 -11.63 15.03 5.89
N CYS A 250 -12.04 13.78 5.62
CA CYS A 250 -12.77 12.96 6.57
C CYS A 250 -11.98 12.74 7.88
N ARG A 251 -10.67 12.55 7.79
CA ARG A 251 -9.82 12.41 8.98
C ARG A 251 -9.69 13.72 9.76
N ALA A 252 -9.59 14.88 9.11
CA ALA A 252 -9.59 16.16 9.80
C ALA A 252 -10.90 16.38 10.59
N GLN A 253 -12.05 16.01 10.02
CA GLN A 253 -13.33 16.03 10.75
C GLN A 253 -13.30 15.09 11.98
N GLN A 254 -12.84 13.85 11.83
CA GLN A 254 -12.67 12.91 12.96
C GLN A 254 -11.74 13.42 14.08
N ARG A 255 -10.82 14.35 13.78
CA ARG A 255 -9.92 14.96 14.79
C ARG A 255 -10.55 16.11 15.56
N GLY A 256 -11.73 16.61 15.15
CA GLY A 256 -12.30 17.85 15.67
C GLY A 256 -11.59 19.10 15.14
N TRP A 257 -11.08 19.03 13.91
CA TRP A 257 -10.54 20.16 13.16
C TRP A 257 -11.57 20.64 12.14
N GLU A 258 -11.37 21.85 11.61
CA GLU A 258 -12.20 22.42 10.54
C GLU A 258 -11.48 22.33 9.20
N PRO A 259 -11.66 21.24 8.42
CA PRO A 259 -11.21 21.19 7.04
C PRO A 259 -12.17 21.94 6.12
N ARG A 260 -11.61 22.59 5.10
CA ARG A 260 -12.34 23.18 3.96
C ARG A 260 -11.61 22.79 2.67
N ILE A 261 -12.36 22.52 1.61
CA ILE A 261 -11.78 22.28 0.28
C ILE A 261 -11.53 23.62 -0.41
N ILE A 262 -10.32 23.82 -0.91
CA ILE A 262 -9.88 25.03 -1.64
C ILE A 262 -9.21 24.57 -2.93
N HIS A 263 -9.24 25.39 -3.99
CA HIS A 263 -8.67 25.02 -5.28
C HIS A 263 -7.33 25.71 -5.53
N LEU A 264 -6.26 24.93 -5.68
CA LEU A 264 -4.96 25.39 -6.17
C LEU A 264 -5.08 25.71 -7.66
N PHE A 265 -4.52 26.85 -8.08
CA PHE A 265 -4.68 27.41 -9.43
C PHE A 265 -6.14 27.53 -9.92
N GLY A 266 -7.11 27.60 -9.00
CA GLY A 266 -8.54 27.68 -9.32
C GLY A 266 -9.22 26.35 -9.68
N PHE A 267 -8.48 25.30 -10.04
CA PHE A 267 -9.05 24.02 -10.49
C PHE A 267 -8.75 22.81 -9.60
N LEU A 268 -7.59 22.73 -8.94
CA LEU A 268 -7.14 21.50 -8.28
C LEU A 268 -7.52 21.48 -6.78
N PRO A 269 -8.48 20.64 -6.35
CA PRO A 269 -9.02 20.70 -4.99
C PRO A 269 -8.08 20.08 -3.96
N TYR A 270 -7.71 20.85 -2.93
CA TYR A 270 -6.91 20.40 -1.79
C TYR A 270 -7.61 20.72 -0.46
N VAL A 271 -7.30 19.95 0.60
CA VAL A 271 -7.81 20.24 1.95
C VAL A 271 -6.94 21.30 2.61
N LYS A 272 -7.55 22.43 3.05
CA LYS A 272 -6.98 23.35 4.04
C LYS A 272 -7.61 23.10 5.40
N ILE A 273 -6.82 23.00 6.45
CA ILE A 273 -7.23 22.59 7.79
C ILE A 273 -6.98 23.73 8.77
N GLN A 274 -8.02 24.12 9.51
CA GLN A 274 -7.87 24.94 10.71
C GLN A 274 -7.86 24.02 11.94
N LYS A 275 -6.75 24.04 12.69
CA LYS A 275 -6.57 23.27 13.92
C LYS A 275 -7.18 24.05 15.09
N SER A 276 -7.98 23.37 15.91
CA SER A 276 -8.67 23.96 17.05
C SER A 276 -7.72 24.04 18.27
N ARG A 277 -7.49 25.26 18.80
CA ARG A 277 -6.52 25.54 19.89
C ARG A 277 -6.64 24.62 21.11
N LYS A 278 -7.86 24.12 21.41
CA LYS A 278 -8.19 23.21 22.53
C LYS A 278 -7.42 21.88 22.56
N ARG A 279 -6.59 21.53 21.55
CA ARG A 279 -5.76 20.31 21.55
C ARG A 279 -4.25 20.53 21.44
N GLU A 280 -3.77 21.74 21.15
CA GLU A 280 -2.32 21.96 20.96
C GLU A 280 -1.56 22.04 22.29
N GLN A 281 -2.17 22.58 23.36
CA GLN A 281 -1.60 22.59 24.71
C GLN A 281 -1.31 21.18 25.27
N LYS A 282 -2.10 20.17 24.89
CA LYS A 282 -1.81 18.77 25.27
C LYS A 282 -0.68 18.12 24.45
N GLY A 283 -0.24 18.76 23.37
CA GLY A 283 0.91 18.33 22.57
C GLY A 283 2.22 18.99 22.99
N SER A 284 2.20 20.14 23.67
CA SER A 284 3.40 20.82 24.16
C SER A 284 3.84 20.34 25.55
N HIS A 285 2.92 20.20 26.51
CA HIS A 285 3.30 19.84 27.89
C HIS A 285 3.78 18.39 28.06
N GLN A 286 3.40 17.47 27.16
CA GLN A 286 3.91 16.09 27.17
C GLN A 286 5.37 15.95 26.67
N GLY A 287 6.10 17.06 26.55
CA GLY A 287 7.55 17.08 26.32
C GLY A 287 8.41 17.22 27.57
N GLU A 288 7.85 17.69 28.70
CA GLU A 288 8.63 18.03 29.91
C GLU A 288 8.14 17.30 31.19
N GLU A 289 6.85 16.95 31.28
CA GLU A 289 6.31 16.21 32.43
C GLU A 289 6.38 14.69 32.25
N ASN A 290 7.57 14.11 32.48
CA ASN A 290 7.77 12.67 32.68
C ASN A 290 8.74 12.39 33.86
N SER A 291 8.64 13.21 34.92
CA SER A 291 9.44 13.07 36.15
C SER A 291 8.64 13.44 37.41
N ALA A 292 7.45 12.83 37.57
CA ALA A 292 6.68 12.84 38.82
C ALA A 292 5.76 11.62 38.91
N HIS A 293 5.57 11.06 40.11
CA HIS A 293 4.48 10.12 40.40
C HIS A 293 3.17 10.90 40.63
N GLY A 294 2.00 10.27 40.37
CA GLY A 294 0.73 10.83 40.87
C GLY A 294 -0.56 10.21 40.33
N VAL A 295 -1.19 9.36 41.16
CA VAL A 295 -2.65 9.21 41.36
C VAL A 295 -3.56 9.07 40.11
N ILE A 296 -4.12 7.87 39.93
CA ILE A 296 -5.30 7.65 39.07
C ILE A 296 -6.58 7.92 39.87
N THR A 297 -7.30 9.00 39.57
CA THR A 297 -8.62 9.27 40.14
C THR A 297 -9.73 8.64 39.30
N LEU A 298 -10.21 7.45 39.70
CA LEU A 298 -11.38 6.82 39.10
C LEU A 298 -12.68 7.42 39.69
N TYR A 299 -13.42 8.16 38.88
CA TYR A 299 -14.77 8.59 39.26
C TYR A 299 -15.80 7.48 39.05
N HIS A 300 -16.56 7.21 40.10
CA HIS A 300 -17.59 6.17 40.14
C HIS A 300 -18.82 6.58 39.30
N ALA A 301 -19.33 5.66 38.48
CA ALA A 301 -20.64 5.75 37.84
C ALA A 301 -21.38 4.42 38.08
N SER A 302 -22.19 4.37 39.13
CA SER A 302 -22.84 3.16 39.62
C SER A 302 -24.00 2.71 38.73
N GLY A 303 -24.03 1.42 38.35
CA GLY A 303 -25.11 0.86 37.54
C GLY A 303 -25.08 -0.67 37.38
N LEU A 304 -25.48 -1.37 38.44
CA LEU A 304 -25.97 -2.78 38.43
C LEU A 304 -25.07 -3.86 37.78
N CYS A 305 -24.29 -4.58 38.61
CA CYS A 305 -24.66 -5.96 38.98
C CYS A 305 -23.84 -6.42 40.20
N THR A 306 -24.42 -7.27 41.05
CA THR A 306 -23.83 -7.72 42.32
C THR A 306 -23.49 -9.21 42.26
N SER A 307 -22.24 -9.60 42.56
CA SER A 307 -21.85 -10.74 43.43
C SER A 307 -20.37 -11.13 43.25
N CYS A 308 -19.73 -11.60 44.34
CA CYS A 308 -18.38 -12.22 44.42
C CYS A 308 -17.19 -11.28 44.07
N LEU A 309 -16.21 -10.96 44.94
CA LEU A 309 -15.58 -11.61 46.13
C LEU A 309 -14.93 -12.96 45.77
N TYR A 310 -13.69 -13.34 46.14
CA TYR A 310 -12.57 -12.73 46.92
C TYR A 310 -11.30 -13.61 46.69
N LEU A 311 -10.04 -13.27 47.01
CA LEU A 311 -9.42 -12.08 47.63
C LEU A 311 -8.66 -11.24 46.54
N SER A 312 -7.40 -10.73 46.55
CA SER A 312 -6.13 -10.80 47.33
C SER A 312 -5.39 -12.16 47.40
N SER A 313 -4.08 -12.26 47.70
CA SER A 313 -3.10 -11.28 48.24
C SER A 313 -1.64 -11.55 47.83
N ASP A 314 -0.83 -10.48 47.71
CA ASP A 314 0.59 -10.31 48.16
C ASP A 314 1.69 -11.33 47.74
N SER A 315 2.99 -11.03 47.83
CA SER A 315 3.77 -9.79 47.65
C SER A 315 5.22 -10.20 47.28
N LEU A 316 5.98 -9.36 46.58
CA LEU A 316 7.34 -9.70 46.12
C LEU A 316 8.35 -8.58 46.41
N ASP A 317 8.87 -8.60 47.64
CA ASP A 317 10.07 -7.89 48.07
C ASP A 317 10.98 -8.88 48.83
N GLY A 318 12.30 -8.74 48.71
CA GLY A 318 13.25 -9.59 49.44
C GLY A 318 14.37 -10.25 48.62
N MET A 319 15.06 -9.50 47.75
CA MET A 319 16.33 -9.99 47.19
C MET A 319 17.43 -10.01 48.25
N MET A 320 17.69 -11.18 48.83
CA MET A 320 18.96 -11.50 49.49
C MET A 320 19.56 -12.77 48.88
N GLY A 321 20.84 -12.69 48.52
CA GLY A 321 21.75 -13.85 48.46
C GLY A 321 22.90 -13.62 49.45
N PRO A 322 24.04 -14.33 49.34
CA PRO A 322 24.40 -15.36 48.35
C PRO A 322 24.92 -16.67 49.02
N LEU A 323 25.62 -17.53 48.26
CA LEU A 323 26.46 -18.68 48.70
C LEU A 323 25.68 -19.92 49.20
N SER A 324 26.17 -21.17 49.06
CA SER A 324 27.19 -21.74 48.15
C SER A 324 27.22 -23.28 48.20
N ALA A 325 27.62 -23.91 47.07
CA ALA A 325 28.33 -25.20 46.95
C ALA A 325 27.64 -26.57 47.24
N ASN A 326 27.74 -27.46 46.25
CA ASN A 326 27.83 -28.94 46.32
C ASN A 326 26.58 -29.69 46.83
N VAL A 327 26.38 -31.02 46.67
CA VAL A 327 27.26 -32.16 46.30
C VAL A 327 26.57 -33.06 45.24
N GLU A 328 27.34 -33.90 44.54
CA GLU A 328 26.85 -34.88 43.55
C GLU A 328 26.22 -36.15 44.14
N SER A 329 25.41 -36.83 43.32
CA SER A 329 25.15 -38.29 43.31
C SER A 329 24.40 -38.97 44.48
N MET A 330 23.39 -39.77 44.13
CA MET A 330 23.10 -41.16 44.59
C MET A 330 21.84 -41.63 43.82
N LEU A 331 21.96 -42.50 42.81
CA LEU A 331 21.96 -43.97 42.88
C LEU A 331 20.55 -44.63 42.87
N GLN A 332 20.21 -45.20 41.70
CA GLN A 332 19.39 -46.41 41.53
C GLN A 332 20.01 -47.61 42.29
N PRO A 333 19.32 -48.75 42.57
CA PRO A 333 18.42 -49.47 41.63
C PRO A 333 17.28 -50.33 42.23
N MET A 334 16.65 -51.16 41.35
CA MET A 334 15.83 -52.38 41.65
C MET A 334 14.45 -52.19 42.35
N SER A 335 13.44 -53.07 42.22
CA SER A 335 13.14 -54.15 41.24
C SER A 335 11.65 -54.60 41.37
N HIS A 336 11.24 -55.61 40.59
CA HIS A 336 9.93 -56.30 40.56
C HIS A 336 8.79 -55.67 39.71
N VAL A 337 7.79 -56.39 39.15
CA VAL A 337 7.68 -57.68 38.40
C VAL A 337 6.20 -58.15 38.44
N TYR A 338 5.51 -58.17 37.28
CA TYR A 338 4.21 -58.85 37.00
C TYR A 338 2.99 -58.36 37.83
N GLU A 339 1.70 -58.63 37.57
CA GLU A 339 0.88 -59.27 36.49
C GLU A 339 -0.05 -58.18 35.85
N ALA A 340 -0.64 -58.22 34.65
CA ALA A 340 -1.26 -59.23 33.75
C ALA A 340 -2.79 -59.45 33.93
N ALA A 341 -3.56 -59.18 32.86
CA ALA A 341 -5.04 -59.35 32.67
C ALA A 341 -5.96 -58.49 33.59
N ASP A 342 -7.15 -58.04 33.16
CA ASP A 342 -7.90 -58.21 31.90
C ASP A 342 -8.03 -56.90 31.07
#